data_AF-A0A933GT22-F1
#
_entry.id   AF-A0A933GT22-F1
#
_cell.length_a   1.000
_cell.length_b   1.000
_cell.length_c   1.000
_cell.angle_alpha   90.00
_cell.angle_beta   90.00
_cell.angle_gamma   90.00
#
_symmetry.space_group_name_H-M   'P 1'
#
loop_
_entity.id
_entity.type
_entity.pdbx_description
1 polymer ?
#
loop_
_entity_poly.entity_id
_entity_poly.type
_entity_poly.pdbx_seq_one_letter_code
_entity_poly.pdbx_strand_id
1 'polypeptide(L)'
;MPEESFDALEIERTISAIQAKEFTQQGASPIGPSEELARLPVQSIVDRLSHVTERPSLRYRAYVYRDQDPNAAALADGRIYLSTGMFQYLSSRGSRPDELAFIIGHELAHTVAQHLVKRYRYLQRQQLLIGLAEAGVAVATRGASEGAQGAGRLALDVASMLQQVAVSGYSQEQELEADQLGVRYVQRAGFDPQAALDVLNNFSRFDTPSLFLRTHPYSTVRAEYLARHLAESAISDQPSAISTPIIHEKTGEQRRRLLEAQKLYPKNSVSWKNLQQQLEALERNK
;
A
#
# COMPACT_ATOMS: atom_id res chain seq x y z
N MET A 1 -4.86 -5.62 16.14
CA MET A 1 -3.64 -6.43 16.34
C MET A 1 -3.47 -7.30 15.12
N PRO A 2 -2.25 -7.38 14.55
CA PRO A 2 -1.93 -8.31 13.47
C PRO A 2 -2.13 -9.76 13.92
N GLU A 3 -2.51 -10.62 13.00
CA GLU A 3 -2.69 -12.04 13.23
C GLU A 3 -1.38 -12.81 13.02
N GLU A 4 -0.94 -13.51 14.06
CA GLU A 4 0.28 -14.31 14.05
C GLU A 4 -0.02 -15.82 14.06
N SER A 5 -1.17 -16.23 13.52
CA SER A 5 -1.49 -17.65 13.35
C SER A 5 -0.53 -18.31 12.35
N PHE A 6 -0.31 -19.61 12.49
CA PHE A 6 0.53 -20.38 11.57
C PHE A 6 0.10 -20.19 10.11
N ASP A 7 -1.20 -20.28 9.85
CA ASP A 7 -1.78 -20.11 8.50
C ASP A 7 -1.50 -18.71 7.94
N ALA A 8 -1.63 -17.65 8.76
CA ALA A 8 -1.35 -16.29 8.31
C ALA A 8 0.14 -16.14 7.94
N LEU A 9 1.05 -16.65 8.76
CA LEU A 9 2.49 -16.59 8.51
C LEU A 9 2.90 -17.40 7.27
N GLU A 10 2.25 -18.53 7.01
CA GLU A 10 2.49 -19.35 5.82
C GLU A 10 2.01 -18.64 4.54
N ILE A 11 0.86 -17.96 4.58
CA ILE A 11 0.37 -17.11 3.50
C ILE A 11 1.38 -15.98 3.23
N GLU A 12 1.83 -15.27 4.28
CA GLU A 12 2.81 -14.18 4.17
C GLU A 12 4.10 -14.66 3.53
N ARG A 13 4.66 -15.78 4.00
CA ARG A 13 5.89 -16.37 3.45
C ARG A 13 5.71 -16.74 1.98
N THR A 14 4.58 -17.33 1.61
CA THR A 14 4.35 -17.81 0.24
C THR A 14 4.18 -16.65 -0.74
N ILE A 15 3.36 -15.65 -0.40
CA ILE A 15 3.19 -14.43 -1.20
C ILE A 15 4.54 -13.71 -1.35
N SER A 16 5.28 -13.58 -0.25
CA SER A 16 6.60 -12.93 -0.27
C SER A 16 7.62 -13.72 -1.11
N ALA A 17 7.55 -15.04 -1.15
CA ALA A 17 8.41 -15.85 -2.02
C ALA A 17 8.12 -15.62 -3.50
N ILE A 18 6.84 -15.47 -3.87
CA ILE A 18 6.42 -15.12 -5.24
C ILE A 18 6.96 -13.76 -5.64
N GLN A 19 6.69 -12.73 -4.82
CA GLN A 19 7.11 -11.34 -5.10
C GLN A 19 8.64 -11.21 -5.15
N ALA A 20 9.36 -11.86 -4.25
CA ALA A 20 10.82 -11.77 -4.19
C ALA A 20 11.53 -12.30 -5.43
N LYS A 21 10.91 -13.21 -6.18
CA LYS A 21 11.48 -13.77 -7.41
C LYS A 21 11.71 -12.67 -8.44
N GLU A 22 10.77 -11.73 -8.56
CA GLU A 22 10.87 -10.59 -9.48
C GLU A 22 12.02 -9.66 -9.10
N PHE A 23 12.12 -9.26 -7.83
CA PHE A 23 13.23 -8.42 -7.36
C PHE A 23 14.58 -9.11 -7.50
N THR A 24 14.65 -10.41 -7.25
CA THR A 24 15.89 -11.19 -7.44
C THR A 24 16.32 -11.20 -8.91
N GLN A 25 15.38 -11.33 -9.85
CA GLN A 25 15.66 -11.24 -11.29
C GLN A 25 16.16 -9.85 -11.71
N GLN A 26 15.73 -8.80 -11.01
CA GLN A 26 16.21 -7.42 -11.19
C GLN A 26 17.53 -7.15 -10.45
N GLY A 27 18.18 -8.19 -9.90
CA GLY A 27 19.48 -8.10 -9.26
C GLY A 27 19.44 -7.50 -7.85
N ALA A 28 18.35 -7.72 -7.11
CA ALA A 28 18.25 -7.23 -5.75
C ALA A 28 19.38 -7.76 -4.83
N SER A 29 19.96 -6.87 -4.04
CA SER A 29 21.00 -7.17 -3.06
C SER A 29 20.68 -6.52 -1.71
N PRO A 30 21.02 -7.17 -0.58
CA PRO A 30 20.78 -6.59 0.74
C PRO A 30 21.63 -5.33 0.93
N ILE A 31 21.06 -4.33 1.61
CA ILE A 31 21.78 -3.14 2.05
C ILE A 31 22.40 -3.43 3.42
N GLY A 32 23.69 -3.13 3.58
CA GLY A 32 24.40 -3.32 4.85
C GLY A 32 23.89 -2.39 5.96
N PRO A 33 24.03 -2.76 7.25
CA PRO A 33 23.58 -1.91 8.37
C PRO A 33 24.22 -0.51 8.42
N SER A 34 25.46 -0.40 7.96
CA SER A 34 26.22 0.86 7.87
C SER A 34 26.37 1.36 6.44
N GLU A 35 25.71 0.71 5.47
CA GLU A 35 25.78 1.12 4.07
C GLU A 35 24.85 2.31 3.84
N GLU A 36 25.40 3.36 3.22
CA GLU A 36 24.63 4.51 2.79
C GLU A 36 24.42 4.48 1.29
N LEU A 37 23.17 4.57 0.86
CA LEU A 37 22.81 4.80 -0.53
C LEU A 37 22.36 6.25 -0.65
N ALA A 38 22.96 7.02 -1.56
CA ALA A 38 22.61 8.43 -1.70
C ALA A 38 22.76 9.26 -0.40
N ARG A 39 23.75 8.93 0.46
CA ARG A 39 23.93 9.53 1.80
C ARG A 39 22.76 9.29 2.76
N LEU A 40 21.95 8.26 2.49
CA LEU A 40 20.81 7.86 3.33
C LEU A 40 21.15 6.57 4.06
N PRO A 41 21.03 6.51 5.40
CA PRO A 41 21.30 5.32 6.20
C PRO A 41 20.07 4.38 6.18
N VAL A 42 19.81 3.77 5.03
CA VAL A 42 18.54 3.07 4.74
C VAL A 42 18.17 2.02 5.79
N GLN A 43 19.08 1.10 6.11
CA GLN A 43 18.80 0.04 7.08
C GLN A 43 18.55 0.62 8.49
N SER A 44 19.26 1.68 8.88
CA SER A 44 19.01 2.37 10.15
C SER A 44 17.61 3.01 10.21
N ILE A 45 17.13 3.58 9.10
CA ILE A 45 15.76 4.10 9.00
C ILE A 45 14.74 2.96 9.14
N VAL A 46 14.94 1.84 8.44
CA VAL A 46 14.11 0.62 8.57
C VAL A 46 14.08 0.13 10.01
N ASP A 47 15.23 0.06 10.67
CA ASP A 47 15.33 -0.39 12.05
C ASP A 47 14.56 0.56 12.97
N ARG A 48 14.79 1.88 12.89
CA ARG A 48 14.06 2.87 13.71
C ARG A 48 12.54 2.77 13.54
N LEU A 49 12.05 2.63 12.31
CA LEU A 49 10.62 2.53 12.02
C LEU A 49 10.03 1.20 12.52
N SER A 50 10.69 0.08 12.26
CA SER A 50 10.16 -1.25 12.64
C SER A 50 9.96 -1.41 14.15
N HIS A 51 10.85 -0.84 14.97
CA HIS A 51 10.75 -0.89 16.44
C HIS A 51 9.51 -0.19 17.00
N VAL A 52 8.90 0.73 16.26
CA VAL A 52 7.73 1.51 16.72
C VAL A 52 6.40 1.04 16.11
N THR A 53 6.44 -0.05 15.33
CA THR A 53 5.26 -0.71 14.76
C THR A 53 4.63 -1.70 15.73
N GLU A 54 3.47 -2.22 15.36
CA GLU A 54 2.78 -3.31 16.07
C GLU A 54 3.38 -4.70 15.78
N ARG A 55 4.43 -4.83 14.95
CA ARG A 55 5.17 -6.10 14.68
C ARG A 55 6.69 -5.95 14.84
N PRO A 56 7.21 -5.49 15.99
CA PRO A 56 8.65 -5.22 16.16
C PRO A 56 9.52 -6.49 16.16
N SER A 57 8.93 -7.68 16.31
CA SER A 57 9.60 -8.97 16.28
C SER A 57 9.83 -9.50 14.85
N LEU A 58 9.17 -8.93 13.84
CA LEU A 58 9.39 -9.29 12.44
C LEU A 58 10.78 -8.79 12.01
N ARG A 59 11.51 -9.63 11.26
CA ARG A 59 12.87 -9.29 10.83
C ARG A 59 12.83 -8.44 9.57
N TYR A 60 12.91 -7.13 9.74
CA TYR A 60 12.93 -6.19 8.62
C TYR A 60 14.32 -6.05 8.03
N ARG A 61 14.42 -6.11 6.70
CA ARG A 61 15.70 -5.94 6.00
C ARG A 61 15.54 -5.23 4.66
N ALA A 62 16.37 -4.23 4.44
CA ALA A 62 16.38 -3.43 3.23
C ALA A 62 17.23 -4.09 2.12
N TYR A 63 16.75 -3.96 0.89
CA TYR A 63 17.36 -4.42 -0.34
C TYR A 63 17.30 -3.30 -1.36
N VAL A 64 18.33 -3.18 -2.18
CA VAL A 64 18.35 -2.34 -3.36
C VAL A 64 18.27 -3.20 -4.60
N TYR A 65 17.50 -2.78 -5.61
CA TYR A 65 17.41 -3.47 -6.89
C TYR A 65 17.53 -2.49 -8.07
N ARG A 66 17.90 -3.01 -9.24
CA ARG A 66 18.17 -2.17 -10.41
C ARG A 66 16.90 -1.86 -11.17
N ASP A 67 16.47 -0.62 -11.05
CA ASP A 67 15.40 -0.01 -11.84
C ASP A 67 15.59 1.52 -11.82
N GLN A 68 15.37 2.17 -12.96
CA GLN A 68 15.49 3.63 -13.08
C GLN A 68 14.22 4.35 -12.62
N ASP A 69 13.07 3.66 -12.59
CA ASP A 69 11.84 4.23 -12.09
C ASP A 69 11.85 4.23 -10.55
N PRO A 70 11.51 5.36 -9.89
CA PRO A 70 11.39 5.42 -8.44
C PRO A 70 10.32 4.46 -7.92
N ASN A 71 10.73 3.50 -7.09
CA ASN A 71 9.84 2.52 -6.49
C ASN A 71 10.33 2.04 -5.12
N ALA A 72 9.37 1.63 -4.29
CA ALA A 72 9.59 0.95 -3.02
C ALA A 72 8.49 -0.10 -2.81
N ALA A 73 8.80 -1.19 -2.12
CA ALA A 73 7.82 -2.20 -1.73
C ALA A 73 8.27 -2.89 -0.44
N ALA A 74 7.33 -3.19 0.47
CA ALA A 74 7.57 -4.18 1.53
C ALA A 74 6.82 -5.48 1.24
N LEU A 75 7.54 -6.59 1.40
CA LEU A 75 6.96 -7.92 1.39
C LEU A 75 6.44 -8.25 2.77
N ALA A 76 5.43 -9.12 2.82
CA ALA A 76 4.75 -9.49 4.06
C ALA A 76 5.69 -10.15 5.10
N ASP A 77 6.82 -10.71 4.66
CA ASP A 77 7.84 -11.30 5.54
C ASP A 77 8.93 -10.33 6.03
N GLY A 78 8.78 -9.03 5.80
CA GLY A 78 9.65 -7.97 6.34
C GLY A 78 10.78 -7.52 5.40
N ARG A 79 10.91 -8.10 4.21
CA ARG A 79 11.88 -7.62 3.21
C ARG A 79 11.37 -6.34 2.54
N ILE A 80 12.23 -5.33 2.48
CA ILE A 80 11.91 -4.01 1.93
C ILE A 80 12.81 -3.77 0.73
N TYR A 81 12.23 -3.50 -0.43
CA TYR A 81 12.93 -3.30 -1.70
C TYR A 81 12.83 -1.85 -2.13
N LEU A 82 13.96 -1.25 -2.51
CA LEU A 82 14.05 0.12 -3.02
C LEU A 82 14.78 0.12 -4.35
N SER A 83 14.25 0.82 -5.35
CA SER A 83 14.91 0.91 -6.65
C SER A 83 16.09 1.87 -6.64
N THR A 84 17.06 1.66 -7.53
CA THR A 84 18.12 2.67 -7.79
C THR A 84 17.55 4.03 -8.19
N GLY A 85 16.42 4.06 -8.91
CA GLY A 85 15.68 5.27 -9.30
C GLY A 85 15.15 6.05 -8.09
N MET A 86 14.70 5.36 -7.03
CA MET A 86 14.27 6.00 -5.79
C MET A 86 15.40 6.83 -5.17
N PHE A 87 16.61 6.25 -5.11
CA PHE A 87 17.78 6.94 -4.57
C PHE A 87 18.24 8.12 -5.42
N GLN A 88 18.18 8.00 -6.75
CA GLN A 88 18.46 9.12 -7.66
C GLN A 88 17.47 10.26 -7.46
N TYR A 89 16.18 9.92 -7.34
CA TYR A 89 15.12 10.88 -7.08
C TYR A 89 15.31 11.63 -5.75
N LEU A 90 15.57 10.92 -4.66
CA LEU A 90 15.82 11.53 -3.34
C LEU A 90 17.11 12.37 -3.33
N SER A 91 18.17 11.89 -4.00
CA SER A 91 19.45 12.60 -4.12
C SER A 91 19.30 13.94 -4.84
N SER A 92 18.59 13.95 -5.97
CA SER A 92 18.42 15.15 -6.80
C SER A 92 17.73 16.30 -6.07
N ARG A 93 17.03 16.00 -4.96
CA ARG A 93 16.33 16.99 -4.10
C ARG A 93 17.02 17.25 -2.76
N GLY A 94 18.29 16.85 -2.63
CA GLY A 94 19.13 17.17 -1.47
C GLY A 94 19.24 16.09 -0.41
N SER A 95 18.96 14.81 -0.73
CA SER A 95 18.96 13.67 0.21
C SER A 95 17.91 13.86 1.31
N ARG A 96 16.73 13.23 1.13
CA ARG A 96 15.53 13.48 1.95
C ARG A 96 15.25 12.30 2.90
N PRO A 97 15.86 12.25 4.10
CA PRO A 97 15.67 11.13 5.02
C PRO A 97 14.25 11.02 5.56
N ASP A 98 13.57 12.14 5.81
CA ASP A 98 12.17 12.14 6.28
C ASP A 98 11.20 11.62 5.23
N GLU A 99 11.42 11.97 3.95
CA GLU A 99 10.62 11.44 2.84
C GLU A 99 10.87 9.94 2.65
N LEU A 100 12.13 9.50 2.71
CA LEU A 100 12.46 8.08 2.68
C LEU A 100 11.82 7.33 3.87
N ALA A 101 11.87 7.93 5.07
CA ALA A 101 11.25 7.35 6.25
C ALA A 101 9.74 7.21 6.09
N PHE A 102 9.05 8.19 5.49
CA PHE A 102 7.63 8.06 5.20
C PHE A 102 7.34 6.97 4.16
N ILE A 103 8.10 6.92 3.05
CA ILE A 103 7.94 5.88 2.03
C ILE A 103 8.10 4.49 2.67
N ILE A 104 9.16 4.28 3.45
CA ILE A 104 9.38 3.03 4.18
C ILE A 104 8.26 2.78 5.19
N GLY A 105 7.87 3.78 5.97
CA GLY A 105 6.81 3.69 6.97
C GLY A 105 5.46 3.26 6.37
N HIS A 106 5.12 3.80 5.19
CA HIS A 106 3.94 3.42 4.41
C HIS A 106 4.00 1.94 3.98
N GLU A 107 5.14 1.50 3.44
CA GLU A 107 5.32 0.09 3.06
C GLU A 107 5.25 -0.87 4.25
N LEU A 108 5.87 -0.48 5.38
CA LEU A 108 5.77 -1.21 6.64
C LEU A 108 4.31 -1.31 7.10
N ALA A 109 3.52 -0.25 6.92
CA ALA A 109 2.11 -0.25 7.30
C ALA A 109 1.30 -1.31 6.54
N HIS A 110 1.53 -1.50 5.25
CA HIS A 110 0.88 -2.59 4.50
C HIS A 110 1.21 -3.98 5.07
N THR A 111 2.46 -4.18 5.47
CA THR A 111 2.95 -5.43 6.08
C THR A 111 2.36 -5.64 7.48
N VAL A 112 2.33 -4.59 8.30
CA VAL A 112 1.81 -4.62 9.68
C VAL A 112 0.29 -4.80 9.68
N ALA A 113 -0.42 -4.11 8.79
CA ALA A 113 -1.87 -4.25 8.63
C ALA A 113 -2.28 -5.51 7.85
N GLN A 114 -1.32 -6.31 7.38
CA GLN A 114 -1.51 -7.58 6.67
C GLN A 114 -2.48 -7.49 5.49
N HIS A 115 -2.37 -6.43 4.69
CA HIS A 115 -3.30 -6.16 3.59
C HIS A 115 -3.39 -7.30 2.58
N LEU A 116 -2.26 -7.95 2.25
CA LEU A 116 -2.24 -9.09 1.33
C LEU A 116 -2.90 -10.34 1.93
N VAL A 117 -2.70 -10.61 3.22
CA VAL A 117 -3.37 -11.73 3.92
C VAL A 117 -4.88 -11.51 3.96
N LYS A 118 -5.31 -10.29 4.31
CA LYS A 118 -6.74 -9.90 4.31
C LYS A 118 -7.34 -10.07 2.90
N ARG A 119 -6.61 -9.69 1.84
CA ARG A 119 -7.02 -9.86 0.45
C ARG A 119 -7.16 -11.34 0.07
N TYR A 120 -6.16 -12.16 0.38
CA TYR A 120 -6.20 -13.60 0.12
C TYR A 120 -7.44 -14.25 0.77
N ARG A 121 -7.71 -13.94 2.03
CA ARG A 121 -8.88 -14.47 2.75
C ARG A 121 -10.19 -14.00 2.18
N TYR A 122 -10.25 -12.77 1.69
CA TYR A 122 -11.42 -12.27 1.00
C TYR A 122 -11.71 -13.11 -0.26
N LEU A 123 -10.70 -13.32 -1.10
CA LEU A 123 -10.82 -14.15 -2.31
C LEU A 123 -11.18 -15.60 -1.97
N GLN A 124 -10.57 -16.17 -0.92
CA GLN A 124 -10.88 -17.52 -0.46
C GLN A 124 -12.34 -17.66 -0.06
N ARG A 125 -12.87 -16.71 0.71
CA ARG A 125 -14.30 -16.70 1.07
C ARG A 125 -15.20 -16.54 -0.15
N GLN A 126 -14.84 -15.68 -1.10
CA GLN A 126 -15.63 -15.53 -2.33
C GLN A 126 -15.68 -16.84 -3.14
N GLN A 127 -14.55 -17.53 -3.29
CA GLN A 127 -14.49 -18.78 -4.03
C GLN A 127 -15.31 -19.88 -3.32
N LEU A 128 -15.28 -19.92 -1.99
CA LEU A 128 -16.13 -20.83 -1.20
C LEU A 128 -17.62 -20.54 -1.41
N LEU A 129 -18.03 -19.26 -1.40
CA LEU A 129 -19.43 -18.88 -1.63
C LEU A 129 -19.91 -19.24 -3.03
N ILE A 130 -19.09 -19.01 -4.06
CA ILE A 130 -19.38 -19.42 -5.44
C ILE A 130 -19.55 -20.94 -5.49
N GLY A 131 -18.64 -21.69 -4.86
CA GLY A 131 -18.72 -23.14 -4.87
C GLY A 131 -19.96 -23.70 -4.18
N LEU A 132 -20.39 -23.08 -3.07
CA LEU A 132 -21.65 -23.43 -2.40
C LEU A 132 -22.87 -23.12 -3.27
N ALA A 133 -22.87 -21.98 -3.98
CA ALA A 133 -23.96 -21.61 -4.88
C ALA A 133 -24.07 -22.59 -6.06
N GLU A 134 -22.95 -22.95 -6.70
CA GLU A 134 -22.91 -23.93 -7.79
C GLU A 134 -23.38 -25.31 -7.33
N ALA A 135 -22.96 -25.76 -6.16
CA ALA A 135 -23.43 -26.99 -5.54
C ALA A 135 -24.95 -26.94 -5.32
N GLY A 136 -25.48 -25.84 -4.78
CA GLY A 136 -26.91 -25.65 -4.57
C GLY A 136 -27.73 -25.72 -5.87
N VAL A 137 -27.26 -25.06 -6.94
CA VAL A 137 -27.88 -25.14 -8.27
C VAL A 137 -27.83 -26.56 -8.81
N ALA A 138 -26.70 -27.26 -8.67
CA ALA A 138 -26.56 -28.65 -9.11
C ALA A 138 -27.52 -29.58 -8.35
N VAL A 139 -27.68 -29.43 -7.03
CA VAL A 139 -28.68 -30.17 -6.24
C VAL A 139 -30.09 -29.89 -6.77
N ALA A 140 -30.44 -28.62 -7.00
CA ALA A 140 -31.77 -28.22 -7.43
C ALA A 140 -32.13 -28.68 -8.85
N THR A 141 -31.14 -28.80 -9.74
CA THR A 141 -31.36 -29.10 -11.17
C THR A 141 -31.09 -30.55 -11.55
N ARG A 142 -30.16 -31.22 -10.86
CA ARG A 142 -29.62 -32.54 -11.23
C ARG A 142 -29.63 -33.56 -10.09
N GLY A 143 -30.10 -33.16 -8.91
CA GLY A 143 -30.24 -34.03 -7.73
C GLY A 143 -29.01 -34.06 -6.83
N ALA A 144 -29.19 -34.59 -5.61
CA ALA A 144 -28.22 -34.49 -4.52
C ALA A 144 -26.87 -35.18 -4.80
N SER A 145 -26.85 -36.28 -5.57
CA SER A 145 -25.64 -37.00 -5.94
C SER A 145 -24.74 -36.19 -6.87
N GLU A 146 -25.31 -35.50 -7.86
CA GLU A 146 -24.57 -34.61 -8.75
C GLU A 146 -24.18 -33.29 -8.07
N GLY A 147 -24.99 -32.81 -7.13
CA GLY A 147 -24.64 -31.66 -6.28
C GLY A 147 -23.40 -31.91 -5.42
N ALA A 148 -23.29 -33.10 -4.83
CA ALA A 148 -22.10 -33.51 -4.07
C ALA A 148 -20.85 -33.65 -4.96
N GLN A 149 -21.01 -34.16 -6.18
CA GLN A 149 -19.92 -34.22 -7.17
C GLN A 149 -19.53 -32.83 -7.69
N GLY A 150 -20.49 -31.93 -7.88
CA GLY A 150 -20.25 -30.53 -8.28
C GLY A 150 -19.51 -29.74 -7.21
N ALA A 151 -19.92 -29.89 -5.94
CA ALA A 151 -19.21 -29.32 -4.78
C ALA A 151 -17.77 -29.84 -4.67
N GLY A 152 -17.54 -31.12 -4.97
CA GLY A 152 -16.21 -31.74 -4.98
C GLY A 152 -15.33 -31.35 -6.18
N ARG A 153 -15.88 -30.75 -7.24
CA ARG A 153 -15.13 -30.34 -8.44
C ARG A 153 -14.52 -28.94 -8.33
N LEU A 154 -14.96 -28.11 -7.39
CA LEU A 154 -14.27 -26.86 -7.04
C LEU A 154 -13.06 -27.17 -6.17
N ALA A 155 -12.01 -27.68 -6.79
CA ALA A 155 -10.69 -27.59 -6.19
C ALA A 155 -10.35 -26.10 -6.05
N LEU A 156 -10.15 -25.63 -4.82
CA LEU A 156 -9.61 -24.30 -4.59
C LEU A 156 -8.20 -24.28 -5.17
N ASP A 157 -8.00 -23.56 -6.28
CA ASP A 157 -6.68 -23.34 -6.85
C ASP A 157 -5.93 -22.29 -6.00
N VAL A 158 -5.46 -22.75 -4.85
CA VAL A 158 -4.74 -21.93 -3.87
C VAL A 158 -3.50 -21.28 -4.50
N ALA A 159 -2.82 -21.98 -5.40
CA ALA A 159 -1.62 -21.48 -6.04
C ALA A 159 -1.91 -20.28 -6.95
N SER A 160 -2.94 -20.35 -7.81
CA SER A 160 -3.31 -19.22 -8.66
C SER A 160 -3.86 -18.03 -7.84
N MET A 161 -4.58 -18.29 -6.76
CA MET A 161 -5.03 -17.23 -5.85
C MET A 161 -3.86 -16.50 -5.19
N LEU A 162 -2.87 -17.24 -4.67
CA LEU A 162 -1.67 -16.62 -4.07
C LEU A 162 -0.89 -15.81 -5.09
N GLN A 163 -0.75 -16.31 -6.33
CA GLN A 163 -0.15 -15.57 -7.44
C GLN A 163 -0.94 -14.29 -7.76
N GLN A 164 -2.27 -14.37 -7.79
CA GLN A 164 -3.14 -13.21 -8.04
C GLN A 164 -2.98 -12.14 -6.95
N VAL A 165 -2.91 -12.55 -5.68
CA VAL A 165 -2.70 -11.62 -4.56
C VAL A 165 -1.32 -10.98 -4.61
N ALA A 166 -0.28 -11.74 -4.93
CA ALA A 166 1.09 -11.26 -4.98
C ALA A 166 1.32 -10.11 -5.96
N VAL A 167 0.54 -10.03 -7.04
CA VAL A 167 0.63 -8.98 -8.06
C VAL A 167 -0.48 -7.93 -7.95
N SER A 168 -1.34 -8.02 -6.94
CA SER A 168 -2.45 -7.09 -6.76
C SER A 168 -2.01 -5.77 -6.13
N GLY A 169 -2.58 -4.65 -6.60
CA GLY A 169 -2.47 -3.37 -5.92
C GLY A 169 -3.39 -3.26 -4.71
N TYR A 170 -3.25 -2.17 -3.95
CA TYR A 170 -4.04 -1.92 -2.75
C TYR A 170 -5.31 -1.11 -3.07
N SER A 171 -6.38 -1.31 -2.30
CA SER A 171 -7.56 -0.46 -2.40
C SER A 171 -7.31 0.92 -1.79
N GLN A 172 -8.17 1.89 -2.09
CA GLN A 172 -8.06 3.23 -1.53
C GLN A 172 -8.15 3.23 0.01
N GLU A 173 -8.96 2.36 0.59
CA GLU A 173 -9.08 2.20 2.05
C GLU A 173 -7.77 1.65 2.65
N GLN A 174 -7.15 0.69 1.98
CA GLN A 174 -5.85 0.13 2.37
C GLN A 174 -4.73 1.19 2.26
N GLU A 175 -4.75 2.03 1.23
CA GLU A 175 -3.81 3.15 1.12
C GLU A 175 -4.01 4.19 2.23
N LEU A 176 -5.26 4.52 2.59
CA LEU A 176 -5.56 5.45 3.69
C LEU A 176 -5.14 4.89 5.06
N GLU A 177 -5.36 3.59 5.30
CA GLU A 177 -4.88 2.90 6.52
C GLU A 177 -3.35 2.94 6.58
N ALA A 178 -2.68 2.69 5.44
CA ALA A 178 -1.22 2.73 5.35
C ALA A 178 -0.64 4.14 5.52
N ASP A 179 -1.27 5.16 4.96
CA ASP A 179 -0.91 6.57 5.14
C ASP A 179 -0.94 6.97 6.63
N GLN A 180 -2.01 6.61 7.34
CA GLN A 180 -2.19 6.90 8.77
C GLN A 180 -1.15 6.20 9.65
N LEU A 181 -0.94 4.91 9.41
CA LEU A 181 0.05 4.13 10.14
C LEU A 181 1.47 4.59 9.81
N GLY A 182 1.75 4.90 8.54
CA GLY A 182 3.02 5.45 8.09
C GLY A 182 3.37 6.76 8.79
N VAL A 183 2.43 7.72 8.85
CA VAL A 183 2.57 8.96 9.62
C VAL A 183 2.85 8.68 11.11
N ARG A 184 2.09 7.76 11.71
CA ARG A 184 2.29 7.37 13.11
C ARG A 184 3.68 6.80 13.35
N TYR A 185 4.19 5.96 12.45
CA TYR A 185 5.51 5.34 12.59
C TYR A 185 6.62 6.37 12.43
N VAL A 186 6.55 7.25 11.42
CA VAL A 186 7.57 8.31 11.25
C VAL A 186 7.59 9.25 12.45
N GLN A 187 6.41 9.63 12.98
CA GLN A 187 6.32 10.48 14.16
C GLN A 187 6.90 9.79 15.41
N ARG A 188 6.54 8.52 15.66
CA ARG A 188 7.09 7.74 16.78
C ARG A 188 8.59 7.50 16.66
N ALA A 189 9.10 7.36 15.43
CA ALA A 189 10.51 7.16 15.17
C ALA A 189 11.32 8.48 15.18
N GLY A 190 10.66 9.64 15.31
CA GLY A 190 11.30 10.96 15.39
C GLY A 190 11.72 11.55 14.04
N PHE A 191 11.02 11.22 12.97
CA PHE A 191 11.12 11.86 11.65
C PHE A 191 10.00 12.89 11.48
N ASP A 192 10.16 13.82 10.53
CA ASP A 192 9.14 14.83 10.25
C ASP A 192 7.93 14.23 9.52
N PRO A 193 6.73 14.16 10.15
CA PRO A 193 5.55 13.60 9.51
C PRO A 193 5.01 14.48 8.37
N GLN A 194 5.41 15.76 8.25
CA GLN A 194 5.05 16.62 7.12
C GLN A 194 5.63 16.12 5.79
N ALA A 195 6.74 15.35 5.84
CA ALA A 195 7.34 14.74 4.66
C ALA A 195 6.36 13.80 3.91
N ALA A 196 5.32 13.30 4.57
CA ALA A 196 4.24 12.54 3.94
C ALA A 196 3.53 13.32 2.82
N LEU A 197 3.24 14.61 3.07
CA LEU A 197 2.61 15.48 2.09
C LEU A 197 3.57 15.80 0.94
N ASP A 198 4.86 15.99 1.24
CA ASP A 198 5.88 16.21 0.22
C ASP A 198 5.98 15.00 -0.72
N VAL A 199 6.04 13.79 -0.16
CA VAL A 199 6.07 12.54 -0.95
C VAL A 199 4.85 12.46 -1.85
N LEU A 200 3.64 12.57 -1.31
CA LEU A 200 2.43 12.48 -2.12
C LEU A 200 2.37 13.55 -3.21
N ASN A 201 2.71 14.79 -2.89
CA ASN A 201 2.69 15.89 -3.85
C ASN A 201 3.76 15.77 -4.93
N ASN A 202 4.93 15.22 -4.60
CA ASN A 202 6.03 15.13 -5.55
C ASN A 202 5.92 13.88 -6.44
N PHE A 203 5.46 12.74 -5.93
CA PHE A 203 5.18 11.57 -6.76
C PHE A 203 4.04 11.83 -7.74
N SER A 204 3.08 12.66 -7.36
CA SER A 204 2.00 13.11 -8.22
C SER A 204 2.47 13.78 -9.54
N ARG A 205 3.71 14.29 -9.58
CA ARG A 205 4.24 15.11 -10.68
C ARG A 205 5.00 14.33 -11.76
N PHE A 206 5.19 13.02 -11.62
CA PHE A 206 5.83 12.22 -12.67
C PHE A 206 4.91 12.11 -13.91
N ASP A 207 5.48 12.29 -15.12
CA ASP A 207 4.75 12.28 -16.40
C ASP A 207 4.29 10.87 -16.83
N THR A 208 4.97 9.84 -16.35
CA THR A 208 4.54 8.44 -16.33
C THR A 208 4.21 8.07 -14.89
N PRO A 209 3.10 7.35 -14.61
CA PRO A 209 2.90 6.79 -13.28
C PRO A 209 4.11 5.91 -12.97
N SER A 210 4.91 6.29 -11.97
CA SER A 210 6.03 5.47 -11.52
C SER A 210 5.49 4.08 -11.13
N LEU A 211 6.36 3.07 -11.10
CA LEU A 211 5.96 1.75 -10.62
C LEU A 211 5.32 1.83 -9.21
N PHE A 212 5.80 2.75 -8.37
CA PHE A 212 5.17 3.08 -7.10
C PHE A 212 3.72 3.52 -7.26
N LEU A 213 3.42 4.45 -8.18
CA LEU A 213 2.04 4.91 -8.42
C LEU A 213 1.14 3.87 -9.09
N ARG A 214 1.68 2.78 -9.66
CA ARG A 214 0.89 1.68 -10.20
C ARG A 214 0.33 0.79 -9.08
N THR A 215 1.10 0.57 -8.02
CA THR A 215 0.69 -0.22 -6.85
C THR A 215 0.01 0.64 -5.78
N HIS A 216 0.37 1.93 -5.73
CA HIS A 216 -0.13 2.96 -4.80
C HIS A 216 -0.72 4.13 -5.58
N PRO A 217 -1.93 3.99 -6.16
CA PRO A 217 -2.52 5.05 -6.97
C PRO A 217 -2.65 6.35 -6.16
N TYR A 218 -2.19 7.44 -6.75
CA TYR A 218 -2.40 8.76 -6.18
C TYR A 218 -3.90 9.07 -6.12
N SER A 219 -4.34 9.63 -4.99
CA SER A 219 -5.69 10.11 -4.80
C SER A 219 -5.66 11.40 -4.00
N THR A 220 -6.39 12.41 -4.46
CA THR A 220 -6.60 13.65 -3.70
C THR A 220 -7.24 13.41 -2.35
N VAL A 221 -8.09 12.39 -2.24
CA VAL A 221 -8.66 11.98 -0.97
C VAL A 221 -7.57 11.61 0.03
N ARG A 222 -6.50 10.92 -0.42
CA ARG A 222 -5.36 10.57 0.44
C ARG A 222 -4.61 11.82 0.89
N ALA A 223 -4.27 12.71 -0.05
CA ALA A 223 -3.54 13.94 0.26
C ALA A 223 -4.33 14.86 1.21
N GLU A 224 -5.63 15.04 0.98
CA GLU A 224 -6.51 15.82 1.86
C GLU A 224 -6.68 15.16 3.23
N TYR A 225 -6.85 13.84 3.25
CA TYR A 225 -6.99 13.09 4.49
C TYR A 225 -5.72 13.23 5.34
N LEU A 226 -4.55 13.04 4.73
CA LEU A 226 -3.26 13.20 5.41
C LEU A 226 -3.04 14.63 5.91
N ALA A 227 -3.35 15.64 5.09
CA ALA A 227 -3.21 17.04 5.50
C ALA A 227 -4.09 17.35 6.72
N ARG A 228 -5.32 16.83 6.74
CA ARG A 228 -6.22 16.95 7.89
C ARG A 228 -5.68 16.20 9.10
N HIS A 229 -5.27 14.94 8.92
CA HIS A 229 -4.75 14.09 9.99
C HIS A 229 -3.53 14.72 10.66
N LEU A 230 -2.62 15.30 9.87
CA LEU A 230 -1.44 16.01 10.37
C LEU A 230 -1.81 17.30 11.10
N ALA A 231 -2.77 18.08 10.59
CA ALA A 231 -3.26 19.28 11.24
C ALA A 231 -3.95 18.97 12.58
N GLU A 232 -4.78 17.93 12.62
CA GLU A 232 -5.44 17.45 13.84
C GLU A 232 -4.42 16.91 14.86
N SER A 233 -3.42 16.16 14.41
CA SER A 233 -2.35 15.63 15.27
C SER A 233 -1.47 16.75 15.85
N ALA A 234 -1.24 17.83 15.10
CA ALA A 234 -0.56 19.02 15.59
C ALA A 234 -1.38 19.81 16.63
N ILE A 235 -2.71 19.66 16.62
CA ILE A 235 -3.63 20.25 17.61
C ILE A 235 -3.80 19.31 18.82
N SER A 236 -3.63 18.00 18.63
CA SER A 236 -3.93 16.92 19.58
C SER A 236 -2.72 16.44 20.40
N ASP A 237 -1.85 17.34 20.88
CA ASP A 237 -0.90 17.07 21.98
C ASP A 237 -1.62 16.93 23.36
N GLN A 238 -2.90 16.54 23.34
CA GLN A 238 -3.73 16.09 24.45
C GLN A 238 -4.54 14.85 23.99
N PRO A 239 -4.70 13.81 24.83
CA PRO A 239 -5.14 12.50 24.37
C PRO A 239 -6.66 12.38 24.29
N SER A 240 -7.19 12.00 23.13
CA SER A 240 -8.41 11.19 23.07
C SER A 240 -8.59 10.48 21.74
N ALA A 241 -8.86 9.18 21.82
CA ALA A 241 -9.18 8.29 20.72
C ALA A 241 -10.50 8.68 20.05
N ILE A 242 -10.53 8.86 18.73
CA ILE A 242 -11.79 8.85 17.96
C ILE A 242 -11.57 8.18 16.60
N SER A 243 -12.37 7.14 16.38
CA SER A 243 -12.70 6.55 15.09
C SER A 243 -13.58 7.51 14.27
N THR A 244 -13.06 8.07 13.19
CA THR A 244 -13.83 8.96 12.31
C THR A 244 -14.52 8.15 11.20
N PRO A 245 -15.84 8.29 10.98
CA PRO A 245 -16.52 7.63 9.88
C PRO A 245 -16.05 8.21 8.54
N ILE A 246 -16.02 7.38 7.49
CA ILE A 246 -15.93 7.85 6.11
C ILE A 246 -17.18 8.69 5.83
N ILE A 247 -17.05 10.01 5.85
CA ILE A 247 -18.16 10.91 5.52
C ILE A 247 -18.40 10.79 4.01
N HIS A 248 -19.59 10.35 3.59
CA HIS A 248 -20.05 10.52 2.22
C HIS A 248 -20.18 12.03 1.95
N GLU A 249 -19.17 12.57 1.28
CA GLU A 249 -19.10 13.98 0.95
C GLU A 249 -20.14 14.33 -0.14
N LYS A 250 -20.80 15.49 -0.01
CA LYS A 250 -21.73 15.96 -1.04
C LYS A 250 -20.93 16.23 -2.33
N THR A 251 -21.41 15.73 -3.47
CA THR A 251 -20.77 15.82 -4.80
C THR A 251 -20.26 17.23 -5.16
N GLY A 252 -20.96 18.27 -4.73
CA GLY A 252 -20.57 19.67 -4.97
C GLY A 252 -19.33 20.11 -4.19
N GLU A 253 -19.17 19.62 -2.97
CA GLU A 253 -17.99 19.91 -2.14
C GLU A 253 -16.77 19.15 -2.66
N GLN A 254 -16.96 17.88 -3.04
CA GLN A 254 -15.94 17.06 -3.68
C GLN A 254 -15.43 17.69 -4.98
N ARG A 255 -16.32 18.20 -5.86
CA ARG A 255 -15.92 18.90 -7.09
C ARG A 255 -15.11 20.16 -6.80
N ARG A 256 -15.53 20.97 -5.82
CA ARG A 256 -14.81 22.20 -5.43
C ARG A 256 -13.40 21.86 -4.97
N ARG A 257 -13.24 20.81 -4.16
CA ARG A 257 -11.93 20.38 -3.66
C ARG A 257 -11.03 19.85 -4.76
N LEU A 258 -11.54 19.01 -5.65
CA LEU A 258 -10.77 18.54 -6.82
C LEU A 258 -10.29 19.70 -7.70
N LEU A 259 -11.10 20.75 -7.87
CA LEU A 259 -10.70 21.95 -8.59
C LEU A 259 -9.58 22.72 -7.87
N GLU A 260 -9.66 22.87 -6.54
CA GLU A 260 -8.59 23.52 -5.76
C GLU A 260 -7.30 22.70 -5.80
N ALA A 261 -7.38 21.37 -5.63
CA ALA A 261 -6.23 20.48 -5.76
C ALA A 261 -5.63 20.53 -7.16
N GLN A 262 -6.44 20.61 -8.22
CA GLN A 262 -5.98 20.69 -9.60
C GLN A 262 -5.15 21.95 -9.89
N LYS A 263 -5.37 23.07 -9.16
CA LYS A 263 -4.55 24.28 -9.27
C LYS A 263 -3.12 24.10 -8.77
N LEU A 264 -2.87 23.09 -7.94
CA LEU A 264 -1.54 22.83 -7.35
C LEU A 264 -0.60 22.12 -8.33
N TYR A 265 -1.09 21.67 -9.49
CA TYR A 265 -0.33 20.82 -10.40
C TYR A 265 -0.24 21.42 -11.82
N PRO A 266 0.90 21.26 -12.51
CA PRO A 266 1.03 21.61 -13.92
C PRO A 266 0.01 20.86 -14.79
N LYS A 267 -0.59 21.53 -15.77
CA LYS A 267 -1.64 20.95 -16.64
C LYS A 267 -1.21 19.70 -17.40
N ASN A 268 0.08 19.55 -17.67
CA ASN A 268 0.65 18.39 -18.37
C ASN A 268 0.90 17.18 -17.46
N SER A 269 0.93 17.35 -16.13
CA SER A 269 1.24 16.29 -15.17
C SER A 269 0.16 15.21 -15.10
N VAL A 270 0.56 13.99 -14.72
CA VAL A 270 -0.36 12.86 -14.50
C VAL A 270 -1.40 13.20 -13.44
N SER A 271 -1.03 13.87 -12.36
CA SER A 271 -2.00 14.23 -11.31
C SER A 271 -3.04 15.23 -11.76
N TRP A 272 -2.67 16.20 -12.60
CA TRP A 272 -3.65 17.10 -13.20
C TRP A 272 -4.63 16.32 -14.08
N LYS A 273 -4.14 15.38 -14.90
CA LYS A 273 -4.97 14.53 -15.77
C LYS A 273 -5.87 13.59 -14.98
N ASN A 274 -5.37 12.99 -13.90
CA ASN A 274 -6.17 12.16 -13.00
C ASN A 274 -7.26 12.97 -12.30
N LEU A 275 -6.92 14.18 -11.83
CA LEU A 275 -7.87 15.13 -11.26
C LEU A 275 -8.96 15.53 -12.26
N GLN A 276 -8.55 15.78 -13.50
CA GLN A 276 -9.47 16.07 -14.60
C GLN A 276 -10.42 14.89 -14.84
N GLN A 277 -9.91 13.66 -14.88
CA GLN A 277 -10.75 12.46 -15.03
C GLN A 277 -11.73 12.25 -13.87
N GLN A 278 -11.32 12.55 -12.63
CA GLN A 278 -12.21 12.50 -11.46
C GLN A 278 -13.30 13.58 -11.53
N LEU A 279 -12.95 14.79 -11.94
CA LEU A 279 -13.92 15.88 -12.18
C LEU A 279 -14.94 15.49 -13.25
N GLU A 280 -14.48 14.91 -14.35
CA GLU A 280 -15.34 14.41 -15.44
C GLU A 280 -16.20 13.21 -15.01
N ALA A 281 -15.70 12.34 -14.13
CA ALA A 281 -16.48 11.24 -13.57
C ALA A 281 -17.60 11.75 -12.65
N LEU A 282 -17.34 12.79 -11.85
CA LEU A 282 -18.37 13.45 -11.03
C LEU A 282 -19.42 14.16 -11.88
N GLU A 283 -19.06 14.67 -13.05
CA GLU A 283 -20.00 15.29 -13.98
C GLU A 283 -20.87 14.27 -14.72
N ARG A 284 -20.35 13.06 -14.97
CA ARG A 284 -21.10 11.95 -15.57
C ARG A 284 -22.09 11.26 -14.63
N ASN A 285 -21.91 11.40 -13.33
CA ASN A 285 -22.76 10.80 -12.29
C ASN A 285 -23.77 11.80 -11.67
N LYS A 286 -24.00 12.95 -12.31
CA LYS A 286 -25.07 13.90 -11.99
C LYS A 286 -26.30 13.67 -12.86
#